data_AF-A0A3R6NPC9-F1
#
_entry.id   AF-A0A3R6NPC9-F1
#
_cell.length_a   1.000
_cell.length_b   1.000
_cell.length_c   1.000
_cell.angle_alpha   90.00
_cell.angle_beta   90.00
_cell.angle_gamma   90.00
#
_symmetry.space_group_name_H-M   'P 1'
#
loop_
_entity.id
_entity.type
_entity.pdbx_description
1 polymer ?
#
loop_
_entity_poly.entity_id
_entity_poly.type
_entity_poly.pdbx_seq_one_letter_code
_entity_poly.pdbx_strand_id
1 'polypeptide(L)'
;MLPMFVLTVDVIAKDITISEKLFREQVDPSLSHLDSLKGAFDRSPSTITYYPPCERDGKPEGWSARGVVLISVGKIRGGALLYLYEAIARLIEFELPNYEIRYDRSVFEQD
;
A
#
# COMPACT_ATOMS: atom_id res chain seq x y z
N MET A 1 -18.51 16.97 -7.43
CA MET A 1 -17.14 16.88 -6.85
C MET A 1 -16.37 15.81 -7.63
N LEU A 2 -15.02 15.78 -7.62
CA LEU A 2 -14.28 14.71 -8.29
C LEU A 2 -14.35 13.41 -7.46
N PRO A 3 -14.48 12.21 -8.08
CA PRO A 3 -14.46 10.95 -7.36
C PRO A 3 -13.13 10.76 -6.63
N MET A 4 -13.17 10.07 -5.49
CA MET A 4 -11.98 9.72 -4.72
C MET A 4 -11.66 8.25 -4.95
N PHE A 5 -10.40 7.97 -5.28
CA PHE A 5 -9.86 6.63 -5.47
C PHE A 5 -8.88 6.37 -4.34
N VAL A 6 -9.05 5.24 -3.66
CA VAL A 6 -8.20 4.82 -2.56
C VAL A 6 -7.64 3.43 -2.86
N LEU A 7 -6.32 3.31 -2.82
CA LEU A 7 -5.62 2.03 -2.79
C LEU A 7 -5.00 1.86 -1.41
N THR A 8 -5.24 0.72 -0.79
CA THR A 8 -4.54 0.29 0.42
C THR A 8 -3.63 -0.88 0.07
N VAL A 9 -2.37 -0.84 0.48
CA VAL A 9 -1.41 -1.94 0.35
C VAL A 9 -0.88 -2.26 1.73
N ASP A 10 -1.15 -3.46 2.21
CA ASP A 10 -0.60 -4.03 3.43
C ASP A 10 0.57 -4.96 3.08
N VAL A 11 1.71 -4.76 3.74
CA VAL A 11 2.90 -5.60 3.67
C VAL A 11 3.09 -6.24 5.03
N ILE A 12 3.06 -7.57 5.11
CA ILE A 12 3.08 -8.30 6.38
C ILE A 12 4.27 -9.26 6.37
N ALA A 13 5.12 -9.19 7.40
CA ALA A 13 6.24 -10.10 7.55
C ALA A 13 5.74 -11.51 7.89
N LYS A 14 6.18 -12.50 7.10
CA LYS A 14 5.94 -13.93 7.40
C LYS A 14 6.81 -14.40 8.56
N ASP A 15 8.00 -13.80 8.72
CA ASP A 15 8.89 -14.04 9.87
C ASP A 15 8.55 -13.08 11.02
N ILE A 16 7.99 -13.63 12.09
CA ILE A 16 7.61 -12.87 13.29
C ILE A 16 8.80 -12.38 14.12
N THR A 17 10.01 -12.87 13.83
CA THR A 17 11.23 -12.53 14.58
C THR A 17 12.00 -11.37 13.97
N ILE A 18 11.57 -10.88 12.80
CA ILE A 18 12.21 -9.75 12.12
C ILE A 18 12.20 -8.49 13.01
N SER A 19 13.34 -7.80 13.07
CA SER A 19 13.43 -6.50 13.76
C SER A 19 12.69 -5.42 12.97
N GLU A 20 12.17 -4.40 13.67
CA GLU A 20 11.54 -3.24 13.02
C GLU A 20 12.45 -2.57 12.00
N LYS A 21 13.73 -2.40 12.35
CA LYS A 21 14.72 -1.76 11.48
C LYS A 21 14.87 -2.51 10.15
N LEU A 22 15.09 -3.82 10.22
CA LEU A 22 15.26 -4.65 9.03
C LEU A 22 13.96 -4.71 8.21
N PHE A 23 12.81 -4.75 8.87
CA PHE A 23 11.51 -4.70 8.22
C PHE A 23 11.35 -3.42 7.39
N ARG A 24 11.60 -2.24 7.99
CA ARG A 24 11.55 -0.95 7.30
C ARG A 24 12.54 -0.87 6.14
N GLU A 25 13.80 -1.26 6.36
CA GLU A 25 14.83 -1.24 5.31
C GLU A 25 14.44 -2.04 4.06
N GLN A 26 13.70 -3.15 4.22
CA GLN A 26 13.23 -3.98 3.11
C GLN A 26 11.94 -3.44 2.48
N VAL A 27 11.00 -2.91 3.27
CA VAL A 27 9.66 -2.52 2.82
C VAL A 27 9.59 -1.09 2.27
N ASP A 28 10.37 -0.16 2.83
CA ASP A 28 10.32 1.26 2.48
C ASP A 28 10.58 1.52 0.98
N PRO A 29 11.56 0.87 0.31
CA PRO A 29 11.79 1.08 -1.11
C PRO A 29 10.55 0.77 -1.96
N SER A 30 9.91 -0.37 -1.72
CA SER A 30 8.73 -0.80 -2.48
C SER A 30 7.52 0.10 -2.24
N LEU A 31 7.30 0.58 -1.01
CA LEU A 31 6.22 1.53 -0.72
C LEU A 31 6.49 2.93 -1.28
N SER A 32 7.76 3.35 -1.42
CA SER A 32 8.12 4.63 -2.03
C SER A 32 7.74 4.74 -3.52
N HIS A 33 7.56 3.60 -4.20
CA HIS A 33 7.05 3.57 -5.58
C HIS A 33 5.61 4.09 -5.67
N LEU A 34 4.80 3.83 -4.64
CA LEU A 34 3.42 4.33 -4.55
C LEU A 34 3.40 5.85 -4.39
N ASP A 35 4.28 6.40 -3.56
CA ASP A 35 4.48 7.84 -3.39
C ASP A 35 4.92 8.53 -4.67
N SER A 36 5.92 7.96 -5.34
CA SER A 36 6.46 8.50 -6.58
C SER A 36 5.38 8.55 -7.67
N LEU A 37 4.56 7.50 -7.77
CA LEU A 37 3.46 7.45 -8.72
C LEU A 37 2.35 8.44 -8.36
N LYS A 38 2.03 8.58 -7.06
CA LYS A 38 1.03 9.55 -6.56
C LYS A 38 1.45 10.98 -6.87
N GLY A 39 2.71 11.31 -6.63
CA GLY A 39 3.32 12.63 -6.86
C GLY A 39 3.16 13.15 -8.30
N ALA A 40 3.00 12.25 -9.28
CA ALA A 40 2.75 12.63 -10.67
C ALA A 40 1.35 13.23 -10.91
N PHE A 41 0.39 12.98 -10.00
CA PHE A 41 -1.01 13.43 -10.11
C PHE A 41 -1.44 14.36 -8.96
N ASP A 42 -0.91 14.10 -7.77
CA ASP A 42 -1.21 14.82 -6.54
C ASP A 42 0.06 14.87 -5.70
N ARG A 43 0.50 16.09 -5.35
CA ARG A 43 1.76 16.33 -4.63
C ARG A 43 1.68 16.00 -3.14
N SER A 44 0.51 15.64 -2.62
CA SER A 44 0.43 15.10 -1.27
C SER A 44 1.13 13.73 -1.21
N PRO A 45 1.90 13.43 -0.15
CA PRO A 45 2.47 12.11 0.03
C PRO A 45 1.38 11.07 0.32
N SER A 46 1.65 9.80 0.06
CA SER A 46 0.83 8.70 0.57
C SER A 46 1.06 8.57 2.07
N THR A 47 0.11 7.94 2.75
CA THR A 47 0.26 7.64 4.16
C THR A 47 0.88 6.27 4.31
N ILE A 48 2.02 6.17 5.01
CA ILE A 48 2.62 4.89 5.38
C ILE A 48 2.60 4.76 6.90
N THR A 49 1.96 3.70 7.40
CA THR A 49 1.86 3.40 8.84
C THR A 49 2.46 2.04 9.12
N TYR A 50 3.25 1.91 10.18
CA TYR A 50 3.87 0.65 10.60
C TYR A 50 3.22 0.16 11.87
N TYR A 51 3.03 -1.15 11.96
CA TYR A 51 2.40 -1.82 13.08
C TYR A 51 3.32 -2.90 13.63
N PRO A 52 3.52 -2.94 14.96
CA PRO A 52 4.29 -3.99 15.60
C PRO A 52 3.61 -5.36 15.44
N PRO A 53 4.35 -6.47 15.65
CA PRO A 53 3.78 -7.80 15.68
C PRO A 53 2.59 -7.88 16.64
N CYS A 54 1.52 -8.51 16.19
CA CYS A 54 0.28 -8.63 16.96
C CYS A 54 -0.41 -9.97 16.69
N GLU A 55 -1.40 -10.31 17.50
CA GLU A 55 -2.28 -11.45 17.18
C GLU A 55 -3.50 -10.96 16.40
N ARG A 56 -3.73 -11.56 15.22
CA ARG A 56 -4.94 -11.35 14.41
C ARG A 56 -5.61 -12.68 14.18
N ASP A 57 -6.90 -12.77 14.48
CA ASP A 57 -7.70 -14.00 14.34
C ASP A 57 -7.09 -15.24 15.02
N GLY A 58 -6.43 -15.01 16.17
CA GLY A 58 -5.74 -16.06 16.93
C GLY A 58 -4.44 -16.57 16.30
N LYS A 59 -3.90 -15.86 15.30
CA LYS A 59 -2.60 -16.17 14.69
C LYS A 59 -1.62 -15.02 14.94
N PRO A 60 -0.36 -15.31 15.28
CA PRO A 60 0.67 -14.28 15.35
C PRO A 60 0.98 -13.76 13.95
N GLU A 61 0.82 -12.45 13.75
CA GLU A 61 1.31 -11.72 12.58
C GLU A 61 2.62 -11.00 12.96
N GLY A 62 3.58 -10.99 12.04
CA GLY A 62 4.83 -10.25 12.22
C GLY A 62 4.63 -8.74 12.08
N TRP A 63 5.72 -8.00 11.98
CA TRP A 63 5.66 -6.58 11.62
C TRP A 63 4.86 -6.38 10.34
N SER A 64 4.08 -5.30 10.30
CA SER A 64 3.34 -4.93 9.09
C SER A 64 3.43 -3.45 8.79
N ALA A 65 3.27 -3.10 7.51
CA ALA A 65 3.16 -1.74 7.03
C ALA A 65 1.91 -1.60 6.17
N ARG A 66 1.24 -0.45 6.26
CA ARG A 66 0.11 -0.07 5.43
C ARG A 66 0.46 1.20 4.67
N GLY A 67 0.54 1.10 3.34
CA GLY A 67 0.55 2.23 2.42
C GLY A 67 -0.87 2.56 1.98
N VAL A 68 -1.28 3.82 2.09
CA VAL A 68 -2.58 4.32 1.62
C VAL A 68 -2.36 5.43 0.61
N VAL A 69 -2.76 5.17 -0.63
CA VAL A 69 -2.72 6.12 -1.75
C VAL A 69 -4.14 6.63 -1.98
N LEU A 70 -4.34 7.93 -1.79
CA LEU A 70 -5.61 8.59 -2.08
C LEU A 70 -5.42 9.58 -3.23
N ILE A 71 -6.28 9.52 -4.25
CA ILE A 71 -6.23 10.45 -5.39
C ILE A 71 -7.64 10.90 -5.74
N SER A 72 -7.80 12.20 -5.99
CA SER A 72 -9.03 12.79 -6.50
C SER A 72 -8.82 13.33 -7.93
N VAL A 73 -9.30 12.58 -8.92
CA VAL A 73 -9.18 12.93 -10.35
C VAL A 73 -10.46 12.54 -11.10
N GLY A 74 -10.60 13.01 -12.35
CA GLY A 74 -11.75 12.64 -13.19
C GLY A 74 -11.87 11.12 -13.40
N LYS A 75 -13.10 10.61 -13.44
CA LYS A 75 -13.46 9.18 -13.42
C LYS A 75 -12.62 8.29 -14.35
N ILE A 76 -12.44 8.69 -15.61
CA ILE A 76 -11.65 7.92 -16.59
C ILE A 76 -10.18 7.81 -16.17
N ARG A 77 -9.57 8.94 -15.77
CA ARG A 77 -8.16 8.97 -15.33
C ARG A 77 -7.99 8.19 -14.04
N GLY A 78 -8.88 8.36 -13.07
CA GLY A 78 -8.83 7.65 -11.80
C GLY A 78 -8.98 6.14 -11.95
N GLY A 79 -9.88 5.68 -12.81
CA GLY A 79 -10.01 4.26 -13.13
C GLY A 79 -8.73 3.67 -13.73
N ALA A 80 -8.11 4.36 -14.69
CA ALA A 80 -6.84 3.93 -15.26
C ALA A 80 -5.70 3.90 -14.23
N LEU A 81 -5.64 4.89 -13.33
CA LEU A 81 -4.67 4.92 -12.25
C LEU A 81 -4.84 3.76 -11.29
N LEU A 82 -6.08 3.40 -10.94
CA LEU A 82 -6.35 2.30 -10.04
C LEU A 82 -5.77 0.98 -10.57
N TYR A 83 -5.89 0.72 -11.87
CA TYR A 83 -5.27 -0.44 -12.52
C TYR A 83 -3.74 -0.39 -12.51
N LEU A 84 -3.16 0.79 -12.72
CA LEU A 84 -1.71 0.96 -12.64
C LEU A 84 -1.19 0.69 -11.22
N TYR A 85 -1.88 1.22 -10.21
CA TYR A 85 -1.59 0.98 -8.81
C TYR A 85 -1.71 -0.50 -8.43
N GLU A 86 -2.72 -1.20 -8.94
CA GLU A 86 -2.85 -2.64 -8.77
C GLU A 86 -1.67 -3.40 -9.38
N ALA A 87 -1.22 -3.00 -10.58
CA ALA A 87 -0.03 -3.59 -11.21
C ALA A 87 1.23 -3.35 -10.38
N ILE A 88 1.40 -2.14 -9.81
CA ILE A 88 2.50 -1.85 -8.88
C ILE A 88 2.41 -2.73 -7.62
N ALA A 89 1.24 -2.87 -7.02
CA ALA A 89 1.06 -3.72 -5.83
C ALA A 89 1.47 -5.19 -6.09
N ARG A 90 1.18 -5.71 -7.29
CA ARG A 90 1.66 -7.04 -7.71
C ARG A 90 3.17 -7.09 -7.94
N LEU A 91 3.79 -6.01 -8.42
CA LEU A 91 5.25 -5.94 -8.54
C LEU A 91 5.93 -5.97 -7.17
N ILE A 92 5.36 -5.29 -6.17
CA ILE A 92 5.85 -5.31 -4.79
C ILE A 92 5.85 -6.75 -4.24
N GLU A 93 4.86 -7.58 -4.59
CA GLU A 93 4.83 -9.00 -4.21
C GLU A 93 6.03 -9.79 -4.76
N PHE A 94 6.48 -9.47 -5.98
CA PHE A 94 7.69 -10.07 -6.55
C PHE A 94 8.98 -9.56 -5.92
N GLU A 95 9.03 -8.28 -5.52
CA GLU A 95 10.19 -7.69 -4.83
C GLU A 95 10.35 -8.22 -3.40
N LEU A 96 9.24 -8.57 -2.75
CA LEU A 96 9.17 -8.94 -1.34
C LEU A 96 8.64 -10.38 -1.15
N PRO A 97 9.33 -11.42 -1.65
CA PRO A 97 8.81 -12.81 -1.64
C PRO A 97 8.61 -13.38 -0.22
N ASN A 98 9.35 -12.87 0.76
CA ASN A 98 9.27 -13.26 2.17
C ASN A 98 8.14 -12.55 2.94
N TYR A 99 7.35 -11.75 2.25
CA TYR A 99 6.23 -10.99 2.82
C TYR A 99 4.92 -11.47 2.22
N GLU A 100 3.84 -11.25 2.95
CA GLU A 100 2.48 -11.33 2.42
C GLU A 100 2.05 -9.93 2.02
N ILE A 101 1.62 -9.76 0.77
CA ILE A 101 1.09 -8.51 0.25
C ILE A 101 -0.42 -8.65 0.14
N ARG A 102 -1.17 -7.77 0.81
CA ARG A 102 -2.62 -7.65 0.65
C ARG A 102 -2.91 -6.26 0.09
N TYR A 103 -3.85 -6.14 -0.84
CA TYR A 103 -4.25 -4.83 -1.34
C TYR A 103 -5.75 -4.75 -1.59
N ASP A 104 -6.32 -3.58 -1.33
CA ASP A 104 -7.73 -3.27 -1.54
C ASP A 104 -7.89 -1.97 -2.34
N ARG A 105 -8.99 -1.91 -3.11
CA ARG A 105 -9.35 -0.73 -3.90
C ARG A 105 -10.75 -0.27 -3.53
N SER A 106 -10.87 1.02 -3.27
CA SER A 106 -12.13 1.67 -2.96
C SER A 106 -12.33 2.90 -3.84
N VAL A 107 -13.54 3.06 -4.38
CA VAL A 107 -13.93 4.24 -5.15
C VAL A 107 -15.12 4.88 -4.46
N PHE A 108 -15.00 6.17 -4.12
CA PHE A 108 -16.05 6.94 -3.49
C PHE A 108 -16.58 7.95 -4.51
N GLU A 109 -17.77 7.68 -5.03
CA GLU A 109 -18.53 8.62 -5.86
C GLU A 109 -19.46 9.42 -4.92
N GLN A 110 -19.57 10.74 -5.13
CA GLN A 110 -20.62 11.54 -4.48
C GLN A 110 -21.75 11.72 -5.49
N ASP A 111 -22.97 11.37 -5.07
CA ASP A 111 -24.22 11.62 -5.79
C ASP A 111 -24.50 13.12 -5.99
#